data_AF-A0AAJ0AKL5-F1
#
_entry.id   AF-A0AAJ0AKL5-F1
#
_cell.length_a   1.000
_cell.length_b   1.000
_cell.length_c   1.000
_cell.angle_alpha   90.00
_cell.angle_beta   90.00
_cell.angle_gamma   90.00
#
_symmetry.space_group_name_H-M   'P 1'
#
loop_
_entity.id
_entity.type
_entity.pdbx_description
1 polymer ?
#
loop_
_entity_poly.entity_id
_entity_poly.type
_entity_poly.pdbx_seq_one_letter_code
_entity_poly.pdbx_strand_id
1 'polypeptide(L)'
;MSGLGVLGADGRCFAWDSRANGYGRGEGIATLLLKPLREALADGDPVHAVIRETAINQDGKTPTITSPSSEAQEELIRACYRRAGLDPSRTAYVEAHMTGTPTGDPIEAAAISRVFGEGRSVDKPVLVGSIKTNLGHLEASSGIAGVIKAIMMLKNEMIPPNLNYEEANPKIDMKSLGVKVPLQAQNWPEGMPRRVSVNNYGYGGTNGHVIIDGASEHIDQCHSIALEKTGPRLIVMSSKDSIVTARMVNNLKGYLEARKASVQKLDLDNLAYTLQKHRSHFPWRVAISSSDCEASLIEALENPVKKAVTLAKDPPRIGFVFNGQGAQWHAMGRELIPVYSIFRKALLRADVVLGDYGADWSLVDELQRDEKSTCVNEPHLSQPVCVALQICLVDLLKSWGIQPTAVTSHSSGEIAAAYAAGALTFEEALGVAYFRGVLTEKYHNASRGPGGMIAVGLGAEDA
;
A
#
# COMPACT_ATOMS: atom_id res chain seq x y z
N MET A 1 39.53 -15.05 11.47
CA MET A 1 38.92 -14.66 12.76
C MET A 1 39.37 -15.53 13.92
N SER A 2 39.40 -16.88 13.83
CA SER A 2 39.84 -17.73 14.96
C SER A 2 41.26 -17.43 15.45
N GLY A 3 42.22 -17.19 14.54
CA GLY A 3 43.59 -16.79 14.90
C GLY A 3 43.72 -15.41 15.56
N LEU A 4 42.66 -14.58 15.54
CA LEU A 4 42.61 -13.29 16.23
C LEU A 4 42.01 -13.41 17.66
N GLY A 5 41.52 -14.59 18.05
CA GLY A 5 40.92 -14.81 19.38
C GLY A 5 39.59 -14.08 19.61
N VAL A 6 38.92 -13.61 18.55
CA VAL A 6 37.67 -12.80 18.65
C VAL A 6 36.39 -13.64 18.59
N LEU A 7 36.49 -14.93 18.29
CA LEU A 7 35.35 -15.85 18.23
C LEU A 7 35.13 -16.52 19.58
N GLY A 8 33.88 -16.50 20.06
CA GLY A 8 33.50 -17.20 21.29
C GLY A 8 33.43 -18.71 21.06
N ALA A 9 33.86 -19.51 22.03
CA ALA A 9 33.87 -20.97 21.94
C ALA A 9 32.46 -21.56 21.75
N ASP A 10 31.45 -20.90 22.31
CA ASP A 10 30.04 -21.30 22.23
C ASP A 10 29.37 -20.94 20.90
N GLY A 11 30.04 -20.15 20.05
CA GLY A 11 29.46 -19.63 18.81
C GLY A 11 28.27 -18.68 19.04
N ARG A 12 28.17 -18.07 20.23
CA ARG A 12 27.11 -17.13 20.63
C ARG A 12 27.68 -15.76 20.97
N CYS A 13 26.83 -14.74 20.98
CA CYS A 13 27.19 -13.42 21.50
C CYS A 13 26.53 -13.23 22.87
N PHE A 14 27.34 -13.08 23.91
CA PHE A 14 26.92 -12.83 25.29
C PHE A 14 27.06 -11.34 25.64
N ALA A 15 26.42 -10.47 24.85
CA ALA A 15 26.49 -9.02 25.02
C ALA A 15 25.98 -8.60 26.41
N TRP A 16 26.75 -7.77 27.11
CA TRP A 16 26.50 -7.27 28.48
C TRP A 16 26.71 -8.29 29.62
N ASP A 17 26.93 -9.57 29.30
CA ASP A 17 26.94 -10.67 30.27
C ASP A 17 28.37 -11.03 30.72
N SER A 18 28.51 -11.60 31.92
CA SER A 18 29.79 -12.04 32.48
C SER A 18 30.48 -13.14 31.66
N ARG A 19 29.73 -13.87 30.82
CA ARG A 19 30.22 -14.91 29.91
C ARG A 19 30.73 -14.39 28.58
N ALA A 20 30.75 -13.07 28.35
CA ALA A 20 31.34 -12.47 27.16
C ALA A 20 32.75 -13.02 26.87
N ASN A 21 32.88 -13.84 25.83
CA ASN A 21 34.11 -14.59 25.49
C ASN A 21 34.52 -14.47 24.01
N GLY A 22 33.90 -13.55 23.27
CA GLY A 22 34.00 -13.43 21.82
C GLY A 22 32.62 -13.48 21.16
N TYR A 23 32.58 -13.34 19.84
CA TYR A 23 31.33 -13.30 19.10
C TYR A 23 31.08 -14.61 18.33
N GLY A 24 29.80 -14.94 18.13
CA GLY A 24 29.34 -15.98 17.22
C GLY A 24 29.10 -15.43 15.82
N ARG A 25 29.62 -16.07 14.77
CA ARG A 25 29.35 -15.63 13.38
C ARG A 25 27.91 -15.93 12.99
N GLY A 26 27.30 -15.02 12.25
CA GLY A 26 26.02 -15.26 11.58
C GLY A 26 26.09 -14.83 10.12
N GLU A 27 25.07 -15.20 9.35
CA GLU A 27 24.94 -14.87 7.94
C GLU A 27 23.61 -14.15 7.71
N GLY A 28 23.60 -13.16 6.81
CA GLY A 28 22.37 -12.46 6.48
C GLY A 28 22.56 -11.44 5.37
N ILE A 29 21.49 -11.24 4.61
CA ILE A 29 21.39 -10.22 3.56
C ILE A 29 20.17 -9.36 3.89
N ALA A 30 20.32 -8.05 3.79
CA ALA A 30 19.27 -7.09 4.05
C ALA A 30 19.36 -5.92 3.08
N THR A 31 18.22 -5.27 2.81
CA THR A 31 18.14 -4.09 1.96
C THR A 31 17.11 -3.14 2.52
N LEU A 32 17.41 -1.85 2.48
CA LEU A 32 16.49 -0.76 2.82
C LEU A 32 16.33 0.12 1.58
N LEU A 33 15.11 0.57 1.32
CA LEU A 33 14.84 1.61 0.35
C LEU A 33 14.72 2.94 1.11
N LEU A 34 15.54 3.91 0.73
CA LEU A 34 15.60 5.22 1.38
C LEU A 34 15.18 6.31 0.39
N LYS A 35 14.48 7.31 0.91
CA LYS A 35 14.05 8.49 0.17
C LYS A 35 13.97 9.68 1.12
N PRO A 36 14.26 10.91 0.68
CA PRO A 36 13.98 12.08 1.50
C PRO A 36 12.53 12.10 1.95
N LEU A 37 12.27 12.35 3.25
CA LEU A 37 10.93 12.24 3.83
C LEU A 37 9.88 13.06 3.07
N ARG A 38 10.24 14.29 2.67
CA ARG A 38 9.36 15.17 1.87
C ARG A 38 8.90 14.51 0.57
N GLU A 39 9.78 13.81 -0.13
CA GLU A 39 9.45 13.15 -1.40
C GLU A 39 8.68 11.85 -1.18
N ALA A 40 8.97 11.11 -0.11
CA ALA A 40 8.16 9.95 0.28
C ALA A 40 6.71 10.35 0.56
N LEU A 41 6.52 11.46 1.30
CA LEU A 41 5.19 12.01 1.58
C LEU A 41 4.49 12.52 0.31
N ALA A 42 5.21 13.21 -0.58
CA ALA A 42 4.65 13.71 -1.83
C ALA A 42 4.17 12.59 -2.76
N ASP A 43 4.88 11.47 -2.80
CA ASP A 43 4.53 10.31 -3.65
C ASP A 43 3.55 9.35 -2.96
N GLY A 44 3.22 9.58 -1.68
CA GLY A 44 2.36 8.70 -0.90
C GLY A 44 3.01 7.36 -0.53
N ASP A 45 4.34 7.32 -0.43
CA ASP A 45 5.10 6.14 -0.06
C ASP A 45 4.88 5.77 1.43
N PRO A 46 4.82 4.48 1.79
CA PRO A 46 4.75 4.07 3.19
C PRO A 46 6.07 4.36 3.90
N VAL A 47 6.03 5.22 4.92
CA VAL A 47 7.19 5.53 5.76
C VAL A 47 7.18 4.65 7.00
N HIS A 48 8.22 3.82 7.16
CA HIS A 48 8.35 2.93 8.32
C HIS A 48 9.10 3.58 9.49
N ALA A 49 10.08 4.42 9.20
CA ALA A 49 10.89 5.16 10.17
C ALA A 49 11.61 6.31 9.45
N VAL A 50 12.19 7.22 10.21
CA VAL A 50 12.95 8.37 9.70
C VAL A 50 14.37 8.31 10.24
N ILE A 51 15.35 8.19 9.36
CA ILE A 51 16.77 8.35 9.73
C ILE A 51 17.01 9.85 9.95
N ARG A 52 17.32 10.23 11.19
CA ARG A 52 17.49 11.61 11.61
C ARG A 52 18.88 12.15 11.27
N GLU A 53 19.89 11.34 11.48
CA GLU A 53 21.28 11.64 11.15
C GLU A 53 22.12 10.35 11.18
N THR A 54 23.22 10.36 10.44
CA THR A 54 24.25 9.33 10.45
C THR A 54 25.61 9.98 10.61
N ALA A 55 26.52 9.29 11.29
CA ALA A 55 27.90 9.74 11.41
C ALA A 55 28.86 8.56 11.34
N ILE A 56 30.08 8.84 10.88
CA ILE A 56 31.22 7.94 10.92
C ILE A 56 32.44 8.67 11.47
N ASN A 57 33.31 7.95 12.18
CA ASN A 57 34.65 8.42 12.54
C ASN A 57 35.64 7.25 12.62
N GLN A 58 36.81 7.46 13.23
CA GLN A 58 37.87 6.48 13.35
C GLN A 58 38.46 6.49 14.77
N ASP A 59 38.79 5.31 15.29
CA ASP A 59 39.44 5.12 16.59
C ASP A 59 40.85 5.73 16.66
N GLY A 60 41.50 5.92 15.51
CA GLY A 60 42.81 6.55 15.43
C GLY A 60 43.92 5.67 16.02
N LYS A 61 44.71 6.23 16.95
CA LYS A 61 45.84 5.51 17.56
C LYS A 61 45.38 4.74 18.81
N THR A 62 45.16 3.45 18.65
CA THR A 62 44.86 2.51 19.75
C THR A 62 46.01 1.49 19.94
N PRO A 63 46.06 0.73 21.05
CA PRO A 63 47.16 -0.20 21.33
C PRO A 63 47.40 -1.26 20.24
N THR A 64 46.33 -1.72 19.58
CA THR A 64 46.37 -2.55 18.38
C THR A 64 45.37 -2.02 17.37
N ILE A 65 45.56 -2.29 16.07
CA ILE A 65 44.59 -1.91 15.02
C ILE A 65 43.15 -2.41 15.29
N THR A 66 43.00 -3.46 16.09
CA THR A 66 41.71 -4.06 16.46
C THR A 66 41.17 -3.62 17.81
N SER A 67 41.90 -2.78 18.55
CA SER A 67 41.45 -2.26 19.85
C SER A 67 40.50 -1.08 19.63
N PRO A 68 39.28 -1.11 20.22
CA PRO A 68 38.34 0.01 20.12
C PRO A 68 38.74 1.19 21.02
N SER A 69 38.22 2.39 20.75
CA SER A 69 38.37 3.58 21.62
C SER A 69 37.03 4.05 22.18
N SER A 70 36.93 4.17 23.50
CA SER A 70 35.71 4.66 24.18
C SER A 70 35.47 6.15 23.88
N GLU A 71 36.55 6.93 23.78
CA GLU A 71 36.54 8.37 23.50
C GLU A 71 36.05 8.62 22.07
N ALA A 72 36.56 7.87 21.09
CA ALA A 72 36.13 7.99 19.70
C ALA A 72 34.65 7.60 19.53
N GLN A 73 34.19 6.56 20.23
CA GLN A 73 32.77 6.16 20.22
C GLN A 73 31.86 7.24 20.85
N GLU A 74 32.25 7.80 22.00
CA GLU A 74 31.51 8.91 22.61
C GLU A 74 31.47 10.14 21.69
N GLU A 75 32.62 10.55 21.14
CA GLU A 75 32.72 11.70 20.25
C GLU A 75 31.81 11.52 19.03
N LEU A 76 31.81 10.32 18.43
CA LEU A 76 30.93 9.97 17.31
C LEU A 76 29.46 10.19 17.64
N ILE A 77 28.99 9.62 18.75
CA ILE A 77 27.59 9.70 19.16
C ILE A 77 27.22 11.16 19.43
N ARG A 78 28.03 11.89 20.22
CA ARG A 78 27.76 13.30 20.54
C ARG A 78 27.77 14.18 19.28
N ALA A 79 28.70 13.96 18.36
CA ALA A 79 28.75 14.69 17.09
C ALA A 79 27.51 14.44 16.23
N CYS A 80 27.04 13.19 16.16
CA CYS A 80 25.82 12.83 15.44
C CYS A 80 24.58 13.54 16.03
N TYR A 81 24.40 13.50 17.36
CA TYR A 81 23.29 14.17 18.03
C TYR A 81 23.35 15.70 17.90
N ARG A 82 24.55 16.31 17.99
CA ARG A 82 24.73 17.75 17.76
C ARG A 82 24.32 18.15 16.34
N ARG A 83 24.73 17.38 15.32
CA ARG A 83 24.35 17.63 13.92
C ARG A 83 22.85 17.48 13.68
N ALA A 84 22.23 16.51 14.36
CA ALA A 84 20.78 16.31 14.30
C ALA A 84 19.97 17.37 15.06
N GLY A 85 20.63 18.20 15.90
CA GLY A 85 19.95 19.13 16.81
C GLY A 85 19.11 18.42 17.87
N LEU A 86 19.54 17.25 18.33
CA LEU A 86 18.79 16.38 19.23
C LEU A 86 19.48 16.25 20.59
N ASP A 87 18.67 16.15 21.65
CA ASP A 87 19.15 15.82 23.00
C ASP A 87 19.30 14.28 23.16
N PRO A 88 20.52 13.77 23.42
CA PRO A 88 20.74 12.35 23.70
C PRO A 88 19.93 11.81 24.88
N SER A 89 19.68 12.64 25.91
CA SER A 89 18.91 12.25 27.10
C SER A 89 17.48 11.79 26.74
N ARG A 90 16.97 12.26 25.58
CA ARG A 90 15.65 11.92 25.03
C ARG A 90 15.69 10.69 24.10
N THR A 91 16.57 9.73 24.36
CA THR A 91 16.67 8.48 23.57
C THR A 91 16.21 7.29 24.39
N ALA A 92 15.16 6.58 23.98
CA ALA A 92 14.62 5.50 24.80
C ALA A 92 15.51 4.24 24.77
N TYR A 93 16.11 3.94 23.61
CA TYR A 93 16.84 2.69 23.38
C TYR A 93 18.12 2.90 22.57
N VAL A 94 19.18 2.19 22.96
CA VAL A 94 20.43 2.08 22.20
C VAL A 94 20.64 0.63 21.79
N GLU A 95 20.62 0.39 20.48
CA GLU A 95 21.06 -0.83 19.84
C GLU A 95 22.60 -0.79 19.73
N ALA A 96 23.27 -1.48 20.64
CA ALA A 96 24.71 -1.48 20.75
C ALA A 96 25.37 -2.36 19.68
N HIS A 97 26.63 -2.06 19.35
CA HIS A 97 27.45 -2.94 18.53
C HIS A 97 27.77 -4.23 19.29
N MET A 98 28.07 -4.09 20.59
CA MET A 98 28.40 -5.07 21.61
C MET A 98 28.35 -6.52 21.14
N THR A 99 29.54 -7.05 20.86
CA THR A 99 29.75 -8.33 20.20
C THR A 99 29.90 -9.49 21.18
N GLY A 100 29.89 -9.23 22.49
CA GLY A 100 30.13 -10.23 23.52
C GLY A 100 31.63 -10.43 23.77
N THR A 101 32.46 -9.40 23.58
CA THR A 101 33.91 -9.51 23.77
C THR A 101 34.33 -8.99 25.15
N PRO A 102 35.26 -9.66 25.86
CA PRO A 102 35.68 -9.24 27.20
C PRO A 102 36.27 -7.83 27.31
N THR A 103 36.73 -7.27 26.18
CA THR A 103 37.38 -5.96 26.10
C THR A 103 36.47 -4.91 25.46
N GLY A 104 35.79 -5.24 24.36
CA GLY A 104 34.95 -4.29 23.64
C GLY A 104 33.68 -3.91 24.40
N ASP A 105 33.06 -4.89 25.09
CA ASP A 105 31.80 -4.68 25.79
C ASP A 105 31.91 -3.58 26.88
N PRO A 106 32.89 -3.60 27.80
CA PRO A 106 33.07 -2.50 28.76
C PRO A 106 33.38 -1.14 28.12
N ILE A 107 34.13 -1.12 27.02
CA ILE A 107 34.53 0.12 26.31
C ILE A 107 33.30 0.82 25.72
N GLU A 108 32.42 0.05 25.07
CA GLU A 108 31.19 0.59 24.50
C GLU A 108 30.18 0.96 25.58
N ALA A 109 30.03 0.14 26.63
CA ALA A 109 29.12 0.44 27.74
C ALA A 109 29.45 1.79 28.40
N ALA A 110 30.74 2.08 28.59
CA ALA A 110 31.21 3.35 29.13
C ALA A 110 30.87 4.53 28.20
N ALA A 111 31.07 4.38 26.88
CA ALA A 111 30.71 5.42 25.90
C ALA A 111 29.20 5.68 25.85
N ILE A 112 28.38 4.63 25.84
CA ILE A 112 26.91 4.73 25.90
C ILE A 112 26.47 5.47 27.17
N SER A 113 27.02 5.09 28.33
CA SER A 113 26.66 5.71 29.60
C SER A 113 26.98 7.20 29.64
N ARG A 114 28.19 7.60 29.20
CA ARG A 114 28.57 9.02 29.21
C ARG A 114 27.66 9.88 28.33
N VAL A 115 27.13 9.34 27.23
CA VAL A 115 26.25 10.11 26.33
C VAL A 115 24.78 10.04 26.72
N PHE A 116 24.28 8.87 27.09
CA PHE A 116 22.84 8.62 27.27
C PHE A 116 22.43 8.46 28.73
N GLY A 117 23.35 8.06 29.60
CA GLY A 117 23.13 7.88 31.04
C GLY A 117 23.25 9.17 31.84
N GLU A 118 24.00 10.17 31.33
CA GLU A 118 24.17 11.47 31.98
C GLU A 118 22.80 12.15 32.23
N GLY A 119 22.54 12.55 33.47
CA GLY A 119 21.30 13.20 33.87
C GLY A 119 20.08 12.28 34.06
N ARG A 120 20.22 10.96 33.91
CA ARG A 120 19.14 9.99 34.17
C ARG A 120 19.09 9.57 35.62
N SER A 121 17.88 9.44 36.16
CA SER A 121 17.66 8.78 37.44
C SER A 121 17.76 7.26 37.30
N VAL A 122 18.03 6.58 38.41
CA VAL A 122 18.04 5.10 38.49
C VAL A 122 16.71 4.49 37.99
N ASP A 123 15.60 5.22 38.16
CA ASP A 123 14.26 4.78 37.74
C ASP A 123 13.97 5.03 36.25
N LYS A 124 14.78 5.84 35.57
CA LYS A 124 14.60 6.18 34.14
C LYS A 124 15.86 5.92 33.31
N PRO A 125 16.46 4.70 33.39
CA PRO A 125 17.68 4.38 32.65
C PRO A 125 17.45 4.37 31.15
N VAL A 126 18.52 4.52 30.36
CA VAL A 126 18.46 4.21 28.92
C VAL A 126 18.43 2.70 28.75
N LEU A 127 17.55 2.22 27.88
CA LEU A 127 17.46 0.80 27.60
C LEU A 127 18.50 0.42 26.53
N VAL A 128 19.15 -0.72 26.71
CA VAL A 128 20.26 -1.15 25.84
C VAL A 128 20.11 -2.61 25.45
N GLY A 129 20.65 -2.98 24.29
CA GLY A 129 20.76 -4.38 23.89
C GLY A 129 21.50 -4.54 22.56
N SER A 130 21.55 -5.78 22.05
CA SER A 130 22.23 -6.11 20.79
C SER A 130 21.49 -7.23 20.08
N ILE A 131 21.15 -7.05 18.80
CA ILE A 131 20.52 -8.08 17.95
C ILE A 131 21.42 -9.30 17.78
N LYS A 132 22.72 -9.15 18.03
CA LYS A 132 23.71 -10.23 17.88
C LYS A 132 23.48 -11.37 18.86
N THR A 133 22.76 -11.14 19.97
CA THR A 133 22.34 -12.20 20.88
C THR A 133 21.34 -13.18 20.25
N ASN A 134 20.66 -12.76 19.18
CA ASN A 134 19.66 -13.56 18.46
C ASN A 134 20.23 -14.16 17.16
N LEU A 135 20.95 -13.36 16.38
CA LEU A 135 21.36 -13.72 15.02
C LEU A 135 22.87 -14.00 14.88
N GLY A 136 23.64 -13.80 15.94
CA GLY A 136 25.10 -13.69 15.85
C GLY A 136 25.53 -12.39 15.18
N HIS A 137 26.84 -12.28 14.92
CA HIS A 137 27.44 -11.16 14.22
C HIS A 137 27.40 -11.40 12.71
N LEU A 138 26.57 -10.64 11.98
CA LEU A 138 26.38 -10.77 10.53
C LEU A 138 27.46 -10.07 9.69
N GLU A 139 28.53 -9.63 10.34
CA GLU A 139 29.72 -9.00 9.73
C GLU A 139 29.34 -7.77 8.92
N ALA A 140 29.41 -7.84 7.60
CA ALA A 140 29.03 -6.75 6.70
C ALA A 140 27.56 -6.32 6.90
N SER A 141 26.69 -7.24 7.32
CA SER A 141 25.25 -6.98 7.52
C SER A 141 24.89 -6.65 8.97
N SER A 142 25.85 -6.57 9.90
CA SER A 142 25.58 -6.34 11.33
C SER A 142 24.87 -5.00 11.60
N GLY A 143 25.32 -3.92 10.95
CA GLY A 143 24.75 -2.59 11.16
C GLY A 143 23.29 -2.50 10.67
N ILE A 144 23.03 -2.97 9.45
CA ILE A 144 21.68 -2.94 8.87
C ILE A 144 20.69 -3.85 9.61
N ALA A 145 21.16 -4.95 10.20
CA ALA A 145 20.35 -5.80 11.06
C ALA A 145 19.88 -5.04 12.32
N GLY A 146 20.79 -4.28 12.96
CA GLY A 146 20.44 -3.39 14.08
C GLY A 146 19.44 -2.30 13.68
N VAL A 147 19.62 -1.69 12.49
CA VAL A 147 18.66 -0.73 11.93
C VAL A 147 17.28 -1.36 11.70
N ILE A 148 17.21 -2.58 11.15
CA ILE A 148 15.94 -3.28 10.95
C ILE A 148 15.26 -3.59 12.29
N LYS A 149 16.00 -4.06 13.29
CA LYS A 149 15.46 -4.24 14.65
C LYS A 149 14.91 -2.93 15.19
N ALA A 150 15.64 -1.83 15.06
CA ALA A 150 15.18 -0.51 15.47
C ALA A 150 13.86 -0.12 14.79
N ILE A 151 13.77 -0.26 13.46
CA ILE A 151 12.53 0.02 12.70
C ILE A 151 11.37 -0.84 13.20
N MET A 152 11.61 -2.14 13.43
CA MET A 152 10.58 -3.06 13.93
C MET A 152 10.14 -2.71 15.36
N MET A 153 11.06 -2.31 16.24
CA MET A 153 10.74 -1.84 17.59
C MET A 153 9.87 -0.59 17.56
N LEU A 154 10.23 0.38 16.71
CA LEU A 154 9.50 1.64 16.56
C LEU A 154 8.10 1.42 15.97
N LYS A 155 7.98 0.56 14.95
CA LYS A 155 6.70 0.24 14.30
C LYS A 155 5.72 -0.48 15.22
N ASN A 156 6.23 -1.36 16.09
CA ASN A 156 5.42 -2.14 17.02
C ASN A 156 5.32 -1.51 18.41
N GLU A 157 5.97 -0.35 18.62
CA GLU A 157 6.04 0.37 19.91
C GLU A 157 6.46 -0.53 21.08
N MET A 158 7.38 -1.46 20.82
CA MET A 158 7.75 -2.53 21.74
C MET A 158 9.27 -2.74 21.74
N ILE A 159 9.82 -2.91 22.93
CA ILE A 159 11.23 -3.20 23.17
C ILE A 159 11.38 -4.69 23.51
N PRO A 160 12.04 -5.49 22.64
CA PRO A 160 12.21 -6.92 22.86
C PRO A 160 13.26 -7.20 23.94
N PRO A 161 13.26 -8.41 24.53
CA PRO A 161 14.30 -8.84 25.45
C PRO A 161 15.67 -8.97 24.75
N ASN A 162 16.74 -8.70 25.49
CA ASN A 162 18.10 -9.05 25.10
C ASN A 162 18.40 -10.48 25.58
N LEU A 163 18.78 -11.36 24.66
CA LEU A 163 19.02 -12.77 24.99
C LEU A 163 20.41 -12.98 25.58
N ASN A 164 20.66 -14.18 26.14
CA ASN A 164 21.94 -14.60 26.70
C ASN A 164 22.48 -13.69 27.82
N TYR A 165 21.58 -13.10 28.61
CA TYR A 165 21.92 -12.28 29.77
C TYR A 165 21.40 -12.94 31.06
N GLU A 166 22.32 -13.33 31.93
CA GLU A 166 22.08 -13.93 33.26
C GLU A 166 22.71 -13.07 34.35
N GLU A 167 23.99 -12.71 34.20
CA GLU A 167 24.73 -11.89 35.16
C GLU A 167 25.48 -10.79 34.42
N ALA A 168 25.44 -9.56 34.95
CA ALA A 168 26.17 -8.44 34.36
C ALA A 168 27.67 -8.71 34.33
N ASN A 169 28.34 -8.29 33.25
CA ASN A 169 29.79 -8.31 33.21
C ASN A 169 30.37 -7.47 34.36
N PRO A 170 31.23 -8.02 35.24
CA PRO A 170 31.73 -7.32 36.43
C PRO A 170 32.60 -6.09 36.09
N LYS A 171 33.05 -5.96 34.84
CA LYS A 171 33.75 -4.77 34.34
C LYS A 171 32.80 -3.65 33.90
N ILE A 172 31.49 -3.89 33.95
CA ILE A 172 30.43 -2.95 33.58
C ILE A 172 29.61 -2.66 34.84
N ASP A 173 29.82 -1.48 35.44
CA ASP A 173 29.05 -1.07 36.61
C ASP A 173 27.63 -0.61 36.21
N MET A 174 26.74 -1.58 35.99
CA MET A 174 25.37 -1.32 35.56
C MET A 174 24.60 -0.36 36.50
N LYS A 175 24.98 -0.26 37.78
CA LYS A 175 24.28 0.59 38.75
C LYS A 175 24.60 2.07 38.55
N SER A 176 25.84 2.42 38.26
CA SER A 176 26.26 3.82 38.07
C SER A 176 26.08 4.32 36.64
N LEU A 177 26.02 3.40 35.65
CA LEU A 177 26.02 3.77 34.24
C LEU A 177 24.67 4.34 33.72
N GLY A 178 23.59 4.23 34.49
CA GLY A 178 22.27 4.72 34.05
C GLY A 178 21.69 3.94 32.85
N VAL A 179 22.12 2.69 32.66
CA VAL A 179 21.70 1.79 31.58
C VAL A 179 20.92 0.59 32.14
N LYS A 180 20.04 -0.01 31.34
CA LYS A 180 19.32 -1.23 31.72
C LYS A 180 19.10 -2.16 30.52
N VAL A 181 19.42 -3.44 30.71
CA VAL A 181 19.18 -4.49 29.72
C VAL A 181 17.76 -5.06 29.93
N PRO A 182 16.87 -5.03 28.91
CA PRO A 182 15.52 -5.59 29.03
C PRO A 182 15.57 -7.12 28.98
N LEU A 183 14.95 -7.79 29.95
CA LEU A 183 14.88 -9.27 30.02
C LEU A 183 13.53 -9.83 29.54
N GLN A 184 12.54 -8.96 29.35
CA GLN A 184 11.22 -9.29 28.83
C GLN A 184 10.80 -8.23 27.83
N ALA A 185 9.87 -8.59 26.94
CA ALA A 185 9.26 -7.63 26.04
C ALA A 185 8.48 -6.59 26.86
N GLN A 186 8.67 -5.31 26.56
CA GLN A 186 8.01 -4.22 27.27
C GLN A 186 7.59 -3.12 26.31
N ASN A 187 6.56 -2.37 26.69
CA ASN A 187 6.07 -1.24 25.90
C ASN A 187 7.12 -0.14 25.79
N TRP A 188 6.97 0.71 24.78
CA TRP A 188 7.78 1.90 24.64
C TRP A 188 7.66 2.81 25.89
N PRO A 189 8.77 3.34 26.45
CA PRO A 189 8.70 4.17 27.66
C PRO A 189 7.84 5.41 27.47
N GLU A 190 6.94 5.66 28.43
CA GLU A 190 6.00 6.78 28.38
C GLU A 190 6.73 8.15 28.37
N GLY A 191 6.23 9.06 27.54
CA GLY A 191 6.78 10.42 27.42
C GLY A 191 8.16 10.51 26.78
N MET A 192 8.74 9.38 26.32
CA MET A 192 9.95 9.35 25.51
C MET A 192 9.57 9.36 24.03
N PRO A 193 10.30 10.11 23.18
CA PRO A 193 10.08 10.00 21.74
C PRO A 193 10.38 8.58 21.28
N ARG A 194 9.71 8.15 20.22
CA ARG A 194 10.03 6.89 19.53
C ARG A 194 11.35 7.04 18.79
N ARG A 195 12.46 6.97 19.53
CA ARG A 195 13.83 7.12 19.05
C ARG A 195 14.74 5.97 19.47
N VAL A 196 15.46 5.43 18.50
CA VAL A 196 16.53 4.44 18.69
C VAL A 196 17.85 5.00 18.18
N SER A 197 18.91 4.79 18.95
CA SER A 197 20.30 4.95 18.50
C SER A 197 20.89 3.59 18.11
N VAL A 198 21.59 3.49 16.99
CA VAL A 198 22.22 2.23 16.53
C VAL A 198 23.72 2.44 16.34
N ASN A 199 24.51 1.61 17.02
CA ASN A 199 25.97 1.59 16.93
C ASN A 199 26.44 0.43 16.05
N ASN A 200 27.47 0.66 15.24
CA ASN A 200 28.19 -0.40 14.55
C ASN A 200 29.67 -0.05 14.37
N TYR A 201 30.56 -0.83 14.96
CA TYR A 201 32.00 -0.56 14.98
C TYR A 201 32.76 -1.61 14.17
N GLY A 202 33.60 -1.15 13.26
CA GLY A 202 34.42 -2.02 12.43
C GLY A 202 35.71 -2.39 13.15
N TYR A 203 36.14 -3.65 13.03
CA TYR A 203 37.38 -4.11 13.66
C TYR A 203 38.65 -3.36 13.20
N GLY A 204 38.59 -2.62 12.09
CA GLY A 204 39.66 -1.75 11.59
C GLY A 204 39.61 -0.31 12.14
N GLY A 205 38.80 -0.06 13.17
CA GLY A 205 38.67 1.22 13.87
C GLY A 205 37.64 2.19 13.28
N THR A 206 37.05 1.90 12.11
CA THR A 206 35.99 2.76 11.55
C THR A 206 34.68 2.52 12.28
N ASN A 207 34.15 3.56 12.89
CA ASN A 207 32.92 3.51 13.67
C ASN A 207 31.75 4.14 12.89
N GLY A 208 30.55 3.62 13.09
CA GLY A 208 29.31 4.16 12.53
C GLY A 208 28.21 4.27 13.58
N HIS A 209 27.41 5.34 13.48
CA HIS A 209 26.28 5.60 14.35
C HIS A 209 25.09 6.17 13.56
N VAL A 210 23.87 5.74 13.89
CA VAL A 210 22.62 6.16 13.24
C VAL A 210 21.57 6.49 14.29
N ILE A 211 20.87 7.60 14.10
CA ILE A 211 19.70 8.00 14.92
C ILE A 211 18.44 7.77 14.09
N ILE A 212 17.47 7.05 14.64
CA ILE A 212 16.23 6.68 13.95
C ILE A 212 15.02 7.06 14.80
N ASP A 213 14.09 7.81 14.22
CA ASP A 213 12.78 8.09 14.80
C ASP A 213 11.69 7.20 14.16
N GLY A 214 10.64 6.89 14.93
CA GLY A 214 9.43 6.26 14.42
C GLY A 214 8.70 7.18 13.45
N ALA A 215 8.03 6.61 12.45
CA ALA A 215 7.29 7.40 11.45
C ALA A 215 6.20 8.28 12.08
N SER A 216 5.56 7.81 13.16
CA SER A 216 4.51 8.55 13.89
C SER A 216 5.00 9.83 14.56
N GLU A 217 6.32 10.03 14.72
CA GLU A 217 6.88 11.28 15.27
C GLU A 217 6.94 12.41 14.23
N HIS A 218 6.77 12.08 12.93
CA HIS A 218 6.98 13.01 11.82
C HIS A 218 5.78 13.10 10.87
N ILE A 219 4.83 12.18 11.00
CA ILE A 219 3.70 12.06 10.10
C ILE A 219 2.45 12.04 10.96
N ASP A 220 1.61 13.06 10.79
CA ASP A 220 0.27 13.03 11.34
C ASP A 220 -0.45 11.83 10.71
N GLN A 221 -1.01 10.96 11.56
CA GLN A 221 -1.90 9.91 11.10
C GLN A 221 -3.19 10.58 10.62
N CYS A 222 -3.16 11.16 9.44
CA CYS A 222 -4.35 11.57 8.72
C CYS A 222 -5.11 10.29 8.38
N HIS A 223 -6.01 9.88 9.27
CA HIS A 223 -7.06 8.94 8.94
C HIS A 223 -7.89 9.60 7.84
N SER A 224 -7.62 9.25 6.58
CA SER A 224 -8.56 9.59 5.52
C SER A 224 -9.88 8.94 5.90
N ILE A 225 -10.93 9.75 6.08
CA ILE A 225 -12.28 9.24 6.19
C ILE A 225 -12.57 8.59 4.83
N ALA A 226 -12.34 7.28 4.74
CA ALA A 226 -12.70 6.52 3.56
C ALA A 226 -14.22 6.64 3.43
N LEU A 227 -14.68 7.28 2.36
CA LEU A 227 -16.07 7.15 1.97
C LEU A 227 -16.33 5.65 1.79
N GLU A 228 -17.32 5.11 2.50
CA GLU A 228 -17.77 3.74 2.29
C GLU A 228 -18.29 3.63 0.85
N LYS A 229 -17.41 3.24 -0.05
CA LYS A 229 -17.78 2.96 -1.43
C LYS A 229 -18.39 1.57 -1.45
N THR A 230 -19.67 1.48 -1.75
CA THR A 230 -20.33 0.21 -2.01
C THR A 230 -20.01 -0.26 -3.44
N GLY A 231 -19.94 -1.57 -3.66
CA GLY A 231 -19.77 -2.17 -4.98
C GLY A 231 -18.56 -3.10 -5.14
N PRO A 232 -18.41 -3.76 -6.29
CA PRO A 232 -17.37 -4.77 -6.50
C PRO A 232 -15.98 -4.14 -6.62
N ARG A 233 -14.95 -4.92 -6.24
CA ARG A 233 -13.53 -4.57 -6.38
C ARG A 233 -12.81 -5.54 -7.29
N LEU A 234 -12.00 -4.99 -8.19
CA LEU A 234 -11.17 -5.77 -9.09
C LEU A 234 -9.78 -5.96 -8.49
N ILE A 235 -9.52 -7.17 -8.01
CA ILE A 235 -8.23 -7.61 -7.52
C ILE A 235 -7.45 -8.20 -8.69
N VAL A 236 -6.33 -7.57 -9.05
CA VAL A 236 -5.48 -7.98 -10.17
C VAL A 236 -4.14 -8.44 -9.64
N MET A 237 -3.71 -9.63 -10.04
CA MET A 237 -2.36 -10.13 -9.75
C MET A 237 -1.71 -10.55 -11.06
N SER A 238 -0.39 -10.39 -11.14
CA SER A 238 0.36 -10.80 -12.31
C SER A 238 1.75 -11.32 -11.98
N SER A 239 2.25 -12.23 -12.80
CA SER A 239 3.63 -12.72 -12.71
C SER A 239 4.17 -13.14 -14.08
N LYS A 240 5.44 -13.54 -14.13
CA LYS A 240 6.09 -14.02 -15.35
C LYS A 240 5.73 -15.48 -15.68
N ASP A 241 5.02 -16.18 -14.80
CA ASP A 241 4.80 -17.63 -14.89
C ASP A 241 3.41 -18.03 -14.36
N SER A 242 2.79 -19.03 -14.98
CA SER A 242 1.43 -19.46 -14.61
C SER A 242 1.35 -20.10 -13.22
N ILE A 243 2.37 -20.87 -12.82
CA ILE A 243 2.49 -21.52 -11.52
C ILE A 243 2.69 -20.46 -10.43
N VAL A 244 3.53 -19.45 -10.69
CA VAL A 244 3.73 -18.34 -9.75
C VAL A 244 2.44 -17.54 -9.57
N THR A 245 1.68 -17.32 -10.64
CA THR A 245 0.38 -16.64 -10.56
C THR A 245 -0.60 -17.39 -9.67
N ALA A 246 -0.70 -18.73 -9.82
CA ALA A 246 -1.52 -19.56 -8.94
C ALA A 246 -1.04 -19.51 -7.48
N ARG A 247 0.29 -19.51 -7.25
CA ARG A 247 0.86 -19.36 -5.91
C ARG A 247 0.53 -18.01 -5.29
N MET A 248 0.54 -16.92 -6.06
CA MET A 248 0.17 -15.59 -5.58
C MET A 248 -1.30 -15.54 -5.11
N VAL A 249 -2.21 -16.17 -5.85
CA VAL A 249 -3.62 -16.32 -5.45
C VAL A 249 -3.73 -17.05 -4.11
N ASN A 250 -3.04 -18.18 -3.96
CA ASN A 250 -3.04 -18.96 -2.72
C ASN A 250 -2.37 -18.20 -1.55
N ASN A 251 -1.31 -17.43 -1.82
CA ASN A 251 -0.66 -16.61 -0.80
C ASN A 251 -1.59 -15.48 -0.31
N LEU A 252 -2.33 -14.84 -1.21
CA LEU A 252 -3.33 -13.84 -0.81
C LEU A 252 -4.45 -14.48 -0.01
N LYS A 253 -4.95 -15.65 -0.43
CA LYS A 253 -5.93 -16.42 0.34
C LYS A 253 -5.42 -16.72 1.75
N GLY A 254 -4.24 -17.32 1.88
CA GLY A 254 -3.63 -17.64 3.18
C GLY A 254 -3.40 -16.41 4.05
N TYR A 255 -3.02 -15.27 3.44
CA TYR A 255 -2.90 -13.99 4.14
C TYR A 255 -4.25 -13.51 4.70
N LEU A 256 -5.32 -13.55 3.90
CA LEU A 256 -6.66 -13.15 4.34
C LEU A 256 -7.20 -14.10 5.42
N GLU A 257 -6.97 -15.40 5.29
CA GLU A 257 -7.37 -16.40 6.28
C GLU A 257 -6.65 -16.21 7.62
N ALA A 258 -5.33 -16.00 7.61
CA ALA A 258 -4.55 -15.73 8.81
C ALA A 258 -4.98 -14.44 9.51
N ARG A 259 -5.55 -13.49 8.76
CA ARG A 259 -6.02 -12.21 9.28
C ARG A 259 -7.44 -12.23 9.83
N LYS A 260 -8.25 -13.28 9.63
CA LYS A 260 -9.63 -13.34 10.16
C LYS A 260 -9.73 -13.08 11.66
N ALA A 261 -8.67 -13.38 12.43
CA ALA A 261 -8.59 -13.11 13.87
C ALA A 261 -8.14 -11.68 14.24
N SER A 262 -7.83 -10.83 13.26
CA SER A 262 -7.38 -9.46 13.49
C SER A 262 -8.56 -8.54 13.81
N VAL A 263 -8.37 -7.64 14.78
CA VAL A 263 -9.38 -6.64 15.17
C VAL A 263 -9.58 -5.58 14.07
N GLN A 264 -8.54 -5.33 13.26
CA GLN A 264 -8.57 -4.34 12.18
C GLN A 264 -9.02 -4.97 10.86
N LYS A 265 -10.18 -4.51 10.36
CA LYS A 265 -10.68 -4.85 9.02
C LYS A 265 -9.70 -4.40 7.95
N LEU A 266 -9.52 -5.23 6.93
CA LEU A 266 -8.77 -4.87 5.73
C LEU A 266 -9.58 -3.91 4.87
N ASP A 267 -8.94 -2.83 4.45
CA ASP A 267 -9.49 -1.95 3.44
C ASP A 267 -9.28 -2.55 2.04
N LEU A 268 -10.36 -3.03 1.43
CA LEU A 268 -10.35 -3.64 0.10
C LEU A 268 -10.05 -2.64 -1.02
N ASP A 269 -10.36 -1.35 -0.84
CA ASP A 269 -10.01 -0.30 -1.81
C ASP A 269 -8.51 -0.12 -1.85
N ASN A 270 -7.88 -0.03 -0.67
CA ASN A 270 -6.43 0.07 -0.55
C ASN A 270 -5.72 -1.18 -1.04
N LEU A 271 -6.28 -2.38 -0.80
CA LEU A 271 -5.75 -3.62 -1.39
C LEU A 271 -5.80 -3.59 -2.92
N ALA A 272 -6.96 -3.27 -3.50
CA ALA A 272 -7.14 -3.23 -4.94
C ALA A 272 -6.25 -2.16 -5.58
N TYR A 273 -6.14 -0.98 -4.97
CA TYR A 273 -5.26 0.11 -5.40
C TYR A 273 -3.79 -0.31 -5.38
N THR A 274 -3.33 -0.90 -4.27
CA THR A 274 -1.95 -1.37 -4.11
C THR A 274 -1.58 -2.39 -5.18
N LEU A 275 -2.46 -3.37 -5.43
CA LEU A 275 -2.21 -4.43 -6.41
C LEU A 275 -2.26 -3.93 -7.86
N GLN A 276 -3.01 -2.87 -8.15
CA GLN A 276 -3.11 -2.32 -9.51
C GLN A 276 -2.07 -1.23 -9.81
N LYS A 277 -1.72 -0.38 -8.83
CA LYS A 277 -0.87 0.80 -9.03
C LYS A 277 0.54 0.64 -8.50
N HIS A 278 0.75 -0.17 -7.47
CA HIS A 278 2.04 -0.35 -6.79
C HIS A 278 2.63 -1.75 -6.97
N ARG A 279 2.27 -2.42 -8.07
CA ARG A 279 2.86 -3.70 -8.50
C ARG A 279 3.21 -3.66 -9.97
N SER A 280 4.25 -4.40 -10.32
CA SER A 280 4.63 -4.62 -11.71
C SER A 280 3.54 -5.44 -12.44
N HIS A 281 3.38 -5.15 -13.73
CA HIS A 281 2.41 -5.77 -14.60
C HIS A 281 3.09 -6.74 -15.57
N PHE A 282 2.89 -8.04 -15.36
CA PHE A 282 3.50 -9.11 -16.14
C PHE A 282 2.49 -9.83 -17.06
N PRO A 283 2.96 -10.71 -17.97
CA PRO A 283 2.10 -11.37 -18.95
C PRO A 283 1.05 -12.30 -18.35
N TRP A 284 1.38 -13.12 -17.34
CA TRP A 284 0.40 -13.99 -16.71
C TRP A 284 -0.42 -13.19 -15.71
N ARG A 285 -1.73 -13.06 -15.95
CA ARG A 285 -2.62 -12.24 -15.14
C ARG A 285 -3.84 -13.02 -14.69
N VAL A 286 -4.29 -12.71 -13.49
CA VAL A 286 -5.59 -13.10 -12.95
C VAL A 286 -6.31 -11.85 -12.45
N ALA A 287 -7.61 -11.78 -12.74
CA ALA A 287 -8.48 -10.71 -12.31
C ALA A 287 -9.66 -11.33 -11.57
N ILE A 288 -9.88 -10.90 -10.33
CA ILE A 288 -10.85 -11.46 -9.41
C ILE A 288 -11.75 -10.31 -8.98
N SER A 289 -13.04 -10.45 -9.26
CA SER A 289 -14.05 -9.51 -8.77
C SER A 289 -14.56 -10.02 -7.44
N SER A 290 -14.35 -9.27 -6.37
CA SER A 290 -15.00 -9.52 -5.07
C SER A 290 -16.08 -8.50 -4.82
N SER A 291 -17.07 -8.83 -3.98
CA SER A 291 -17.93 -7.80 -3.41
C SER A 291 -17.19 -7.03 -2.31
N ASP A 292 -17.93 -6.38 -1.42
CA ASP A 292 -17.48 -5.35 -0.49
C ASP A 292 -16.90 -5.90 0.84
N CYS A 293 -16.72 -7.21 0.98
CA CYS A 293 -16.19 -7.79 2.21
C CYS A 293 -15.11 -8.88 1.99
N GLU A 294 -14.24 -9.06 3.00
CA GLU A 294 -13.13 -10.02 2.95
C GLU A 294 -13.59 -11.46 2.71
N ALA A 295 -14.73 -11.87 3.26
CA ALA A 295 -15.29 -13.20 3.07
C ALA A 295 -15.60 -13.46 1.59
N SER A 296 -16.20 -12.49 0.89
CA SER A 296 -16.49 -12.59 -0.54
C SER A 296 -15.22 -12.68 -1.39
N LEU A 297 -14.15 -12.00 -0.99
CA LEU A 297 -12.87 -12.07 -1.69
C LEU A 297 -12.23 -13.45 -1.52
N ILE A 298 -12.29 -14.02 -0.32
CA ILE A 298 -11.80 -15.39 -0.08
C ILE A 298 -12.56 -16.39 -0.95
N GLU A 299 -13.89 -16.31 -1.01
CA GLU A 299 -14.72 -17.16 -1.89
C GLU A 299 -14.33 -16.98 -3.36
N ALA A 300 -14.18 -15.73 -3.82
CA ALA A 300 -13.77 -15.43 -5.19
C ALA A 300 -12.34 -15.90 -5.53
N LEU A 301 -11.46 -16.04 -4.53
CA LEU A 301 -10.12 -16.61 -4.69
C LEU A 301 -10.13 -18.13 -4.84
N GLU A 302 -11.16 -18.83 -4.34
CA GLU A 302 -11.31 -20.28 -4.50
C GLU A 302 -11.73 -20.66 -5.92
N ASN A 303 -12.61 -19.86 -6.52
CA ASN A 303 -13.13 -20.05 -7.86
C ASN A 303 -12.93 -18.78 -8.69
N PRO A 304 -11.69 -18.46 -9.11
CA PRO A 304 -11.43 -17.24 -9.84
C PRO A 304 -12.21 -17.22 -11.16
N VAL A 305 -12.93 -16.13 -11.41
CA VAL A 305 -13.79 -15.90 -12.60
C VAL A 305 -13.04 -16.16 -13.92
N LYS A 306 -11.74 -15.91 -13.96
CA LYS A 306 -10.86 -16.26 -15.09
C LYS A 306 -9.61 -16.98 -14.61
N LYS A 307 -9.26 -18.07 -15.29
CA LYS A 307 -7.94 -18.72 -15.15
C LYS A 307 -6.84 -17.75 -15.57
N ALA A 308 -5.63 -17.95 -15.06
CA ALA A 308 -4.48 -17.14 -15.44
C ALA A 308 -4.30 -17.17 -16.97
N VAL A 309 -4.35 -15.99 -17.59
CA VAL A 309 -4.15 -15.83 -19.04
C VAL A 309 -2.84 -15.11 -19.30
N THR A 310 -2.16 -15.49 -20.38
CA THR A 310 -1.04 -14.69 -20.89
C THR A 310 -1.59 -13.48 -21.64
N LEU A 311 -0.98 -12.31 -21.44
CA LEU A 311 -1.20 -11.16 -22.32
C LEU A 311 -0.84 -11.53 -23.75
N ALA A 312 -1.68 -11.10 -24.69
CA ALA A 312 -1.31 -11.06 -26.09
C ALA A 312 -0.15 -10.07 -26.29
N LYS A 313 0.68 -10.31 -27.30
CA LYS A 313 1.81 -9.43 -27.64
C LYS A 313 1.34 -8.05 -28.09
N ASP A 314 0.20 -8.00 -28.78
CA ASP A 314 -0.42 -6.78 -29.27
C ASP A 314 -1.65 -6.43 -28.42
N PRO A 315 -1.93 -5.13 -28.20
CA PRO A 315 -3.17 -4.71 -27.55
C PRO A 315 -4.39 -5.20 -28.36
N PRO A 316 -5.46 -5.68 -27.69
CA PRO A 316 -6.63 -6.17 -28.40
C PRO A 316 -7.32 -5.05 -29.17
N ARG A 317 -7.81 -5.35 -30.38
CA ARG A 317 -8.73 -4.46 -31.10
C ARG A 317 -10.11 -4.59 -30.47
N ILE A 318 -10.61 -3.50 -29.89
CA ILE A 318 -11.89 -3.46 -29.20
C ILE A 318 -12.93 -2.85 -30.14
N GLY A 319 -14.08 -3.51 -30.29
CA GLY A 319 -15.25 -2.96 -30.97
C GLY A 319 -16.35 -2.64 -29.95
N PHE A 320 -16.99 -1.48 -30.06
CA PHE A 320 -18.18 -1.16 -29.27
C PHE A 320 -19.45 -1.44 -30.09
N VAL A 321 -20.42 -2.10 -29.47
CA VAL A 321 -21.71 -2.44 -30.08
C VAL A 321 -22.81 -1.73 -29.30
N PHE A 322 -23.54 -0.84 -29.97
CA PHE A 322 -24.55 0.01 -29.36
C PHE A 322 -25.94 -0.56 -29.61
N ASN A 323 -26.73 -0.71 -28.54
CA ASN A 323 -28.08 -1.26 -28.62
C ASN A 323 -29.08 -0.22 -29.11
N GLY A 324 -30.08 -0.70 -29.86
CA GLY A 324 -31.24 0.10 -30.23
C GLY A 324 -32.30 0.14 -29.13
N GLN A 325 -33.47 0.68 -29.48
CA GLN A 325 -34.66 0.61 -28.64
C GLN A 325 -35.05 -0.85 -28.36
N GLY A 326 -35.49 -1.13 -27.13
CA GLY A 326 -35.89 -2.46 -26.64
C GLY A 326 -34.97 -3.04 -25.56
N ALA A 327 -33.82 -2.42 -25.31
CA ALA A 327 -32.88 -2.85 -24.29
C ALA A 327 -32.93 -2.03 -22.99
N GLN A 328 -33.82 -1.04 -22.91
CA GLN A 328 -34.11 -0.31 -21.69
C GLN A 328 -34.77 -1.19 -20.64
N TRP A 329 -34.48 -0.93 -19.37
CA TRP A 329 -35.12 -1.57 -18.23
C TRP A 329 -35.15 -0.63 -17.02
N HIS A 330 -36.07 -0.87 -16.08
CA HIS A 330 -36.17 -0.10 -14.85
C HIS A 330 -34.85 -0.09 -14.07
N ALA A 331 -34.40 1.06 -13.58
CA ALA A 331 -33.16 1.21 -12.78
C ALA A 331 -31.82 1.04 -13.52
N MET A 332 -31.81 0.93 -14.85
CA MET A 332 -30.57 0.80 -15.60
C MET A 332 -29.59 1.95 -15.32
N GLY A 333 -28.33 1.61 -15.05
CA GLY A 333 -27.27 2.60 -14.75
C GLY A 333 -27.32 3.25 -13.36
N ARG A 334 -28.36 3.00 -12.55
CA ARG A 334 -28.55 3.61 -11.22
C ARG A 334 -27.38 3.35 -10.28
N GLU A 335 -26.85 2.13 -10.26
CA GLU A 335 -25.72 1.72 -9.41
C GLU A 335 -24.41 2.47 -9.74
N LEU A 336 -24.28 2.99 -10.97
CA LEU A 336 -23.07 3.69 -11.40
C LEU A 336 -23.02 5.14 -10.89
N ILE A 337 -24.16 5.74 -10.57
CA ILE A 337 -24.30 7.14 -10.13
C ILE A 337 -23.51 7.44 -8.83
N PRO A 338 -23.66 6.66 -7.74
CA PRO A 338 -22.91 6.93 -6.51
C PRO A 338 -21.43 6.56 -6.65
N VAL A 339 -21.10 5.54 -7.46
CA VAL A 339 -19.74 4.96 -7.52
C VAL A 339 -18.81 5.76 -8.44
N TYR A 340 -19.28 6.17 -9.62
CA TYR A 340 -18.44 6.75 -10.67
C TYR A 340 -18.77 8.21 -10.92
N SER A 341 -17.90 9.10 -10.42
CA SER A 341 -18.07 10.55 -10.58
C SER A 341 -18.10 11.02 -12.04
N ILE A 342 -17.36 10.36 -12.94
CA ILE A 342 -17.39 10.64 -14.38
C ILE A 342 -18.76 10.33 -14.98
N PHE A 343 -19.29 9.14 -14.69
CA PHE A 343 -20.62 8.73 -15.14
C PHE A 343 -21.69 9.68 -14.60
N ARG A 344 -21.66 10.00 -13.30
CA ARG A 344 -22.61 10.93 -12.68
C ARG A 344 -22.58 12.33 -13.31
N LYS A 345 -21.38 12.87 -13.56
CA LYS A 345 -21.23 14.18 -14.20
C LYS A 345 -21.77 14.18 -15.63
N ALA A 346 -21.49 13.13 -16.41
CA ALA A 346 -22.02 12.99 -17.76
C ALA A 346 -23.56 12.87 -17.75
N LEU A 347 -24.12 12.11 -16.81
CA LEU A 347 -25.57 11.93 -16.68
C LEU A 347 -26.28 13.25 -16.32
N LEU A 348 -25.74 14.01 -15.36
CA LEU A 348 -26.28 15.33 -15.00
C LEU A 348 -26.17 16.33 -16.16
N ARG A 349 -25.09 16.28 -16.94
CA ARG A 349 -24.96 17.09 -18.16
C ARG A 349 -26.01 16.68 -19.20
N ALA A 350 -26.24 15.39 -19.39
CA ALA A 350 -27.26 14.91 -20.33
C ALA A 350 -28.66 15.39 -19.94
N ASP A 351 -28.97 15.38 -18.64
CA ASP A 351 -30.24 15.88 -18.11
C ASP A 351 -30.48 17.36 -18.48
N VAL A 352 -29.48 18.21 -18.25
CA VAL A 352 -29.54 19.64 -18.63
C VAL A 352 -29.72 19.82 -20.12
N VAL A 353 -28.92 19.12 -20.94
CA VAL A 353 -28.98 19.23 -22.41
C VAL A 353 -30.34 18.79 -22.95
N LEU A 354 -30.93 17.71 -22.42
CA LEU A 354 -32.27 17.28 -22.81
C LEU A 354 -33.33 18.32 -22.44
N GLY A 355 -33.20 18.95 -21.27
CA GLY A 355 -34.02 20.09 -20.86
C GLY A 355 -33.90 21.29 -21.84
N ASP A 356 -32.69 21.62 -22.28
CA ASP A 356 -32.44 22.68 -23.26
C ASP A 356 -33.12 22.41 -24.62
N TYR A 357 -33.28 21.13 -25.00
CA TYR A 357 -34.04 20.73 -26.19
C TYR A 357 -35.56 20.68 -25.99
N GLY A 358 -36.06 20.85 -24.76
CA GLY A 358 -37.48 20.94 -24.43
C GLY A 358 -38.06 19.71 -23.74
N ALA A 359 -37.24 18.80 -23.18
CA ALA A 359 -37.74 17.72 -22.35
C ALA A 359 -38.46 18.28 -21.10
N ASP A 360 -39.68 17.80 -20.84
CA ASP A 360 -40.49 18.13 -19.67
C ASP A 360 -40.31 17.13 -18.52
N TRP A 361 -39.29 16.27 -18.63
CA TRP A 361 -38.92 15.22 -17.70
C TRP A 361 -37.42 15.30 -17.39
N SER A 362 -37.00 14.77 -16.23
CA SER A 362 -35.59 14.60 -15.87
C SER A 362 -35.15 13.15 -16.08
N LEU A 363 -34.05 12.98 -16.81
CA LEU A 363 -33.31 11.74 -16.98
C LEU A 363 -32.89 11.15 -15.63
N VAL A 364 -32.41 12.00 -14.72
CA VAL A 364 -31.91 11.55 -13.41
C VAL A 364 -33.05 11.09 -12.51
N ASP A 365 -34.17 11.79 -12.54
CA ASP A 365 -35.36 11.39 -11.78
C ASP A 365 -35.97 10.13 -12.36
N GLU A 366 -36.11 10.03 -13.68
CA GLU A 366 -36.67 8.86 -14.36
C GLU A 366 -35.90 7.58 -14.03
N LEU A 367 -34.57 7.63 -14.04
CA LEU A 367 -33.72 6.47 -13.67
C LEU A 367 -33.83 6.08 -12.19
N GLN A 368 -34.34 6.96 -11.33
CA GLN A 368 -34.56 6.72 -9.90
C GLN A 368 -35.99 6.30 -9.55
N ARG A 369 -36.96 6.46 -10.48
CA ARG A 369 -38.35 6.03 -10.28
C ARG A 369 -38.46 4.53 -10.01
N ASP A 370 -39.51 4.14 -9.28
CA ASP A 370 -39.89 2.75 -9.05
C ASP A 370 -40.43 2.09 -10.32
N GLU A 371 -40.33 0.76 -10.40
CA GLU A 371 -40.73 -0.05 -11.58
C GLU A 371 -42.17 0.21 -12.02
N LYS A 372 -43.07 0.50 -11.08
CA LYS A 372 -44.49 0.76 -11.36
C LYS A 372 -44.77 2.17 -11.90
N SER A 373 -43.81 3.09 -11.75
CA SER A 373 -43.98 4.53 -12.04
C SER A 373 -43.07 5.04 -13.16
N THR A 374 -42.11 4.23 -13.58
CA THR A 374 -41.21 4.57 -14.68
C THR A 374 -41.94 4.53 -16.01
N CYS A 375 -41.66 5.52 -16.84
CA CYS A 375 -42.11 5.64 -18.22
C CYS A 375 -40.97 5.31 -19.20
N VAL A 376 -39.90 4.64 -18.74
CA VAL A 376 -38.69 4.35 -19.55
C VAL A 376 -38.98 3.58 -20.84
N ASN A 377 -40.10 2.86 -20.89
CA ASN A 377 -40.54 2.12 -22.08
C ASN A 377 -41.31 2.97 -23.10
N GLU A 378 -41.75 4.17 -22.72
CA GLU A 378 -42.46 5.06 -23.64
C GLU A 378 -41.51 5.55 -24.75
N PRO A 379 -41.95 5.62 -26.02
CA PRO A 379 -41.07 5.97 -27.14
C PRO A 379 -40.31 7.30 -26.99
N HIS A 380 -40.95 8.32 -26.40
CA HIS A 380 -40.35 9.64 -26.20
C HIS A 380 -39.25 9.66 -25.11
N LEU A 381 -39.24 8.67 -24.21
CA LEU A 381 -38.23 8.50 -23.15
C LEU A 381 -37.18 7.44 -23.52
N SER A 382 -37.61 6.28 -24.00
CA SER A 382 -36.75 5.11 -24.25
C SER A 382 -35.55 5.44 -25.15
N GLN A 383 -35.75 6.20 -26.23
CA GLN A 383 -34.66 6.56 -27.15
C GLN A 383 -33.63 7.52 -26.51
N PRO A 384 -34.01 8.71 -26.00
CA PRO A 384 -33.05 9.63 -25.39
C PRO A 384 -32.39 9.07 -24.13
N VAL A 385 -33.11 8.33 -23.28
CA VAL A 385 -32.54 7.72 -22.07
C VAL A 385 -31.49 6.66 -22.45
N CYS A 386 -31.79 5.78 -23.42
CA CYS A 386 -30.83 4.77 -23.89
C CYS A 386 -29.57 5.40 -24.50
N VAL A 387 -29.72 6.45 -25.32
CA VAL A 387 -28.57 7.14 -25.92
C VAL A 387 -27.75 7.82 -24.82
N ALA A 388 -28.40 8.54 -23.89
CA ALA A 388 -27.74 9.22 -22.78
C ALA A 388 -26.92 8.26 -21.91
N LEU A 389 -27.45 7.09 -21.58
CA LEU A 389 -26.71 6.08 -20.82
C LEU A 389 -25.54 5.50 -21.61
N GLN A 390 -25.72 5.21 -22.90
CA GLN A 390 -24.65 4.69 -23.74
C GLN A 390 -23.49 5.68 -23.89
N ILE A 391 -23.77 6.98 -24.07
CA ILE A 391 -22.70 7.99 -24.13
C ILE A 391 -22.01 8.17 -22.76
N CYS A 392 -22.75 8.09 -21.64
CA CYS A 392 -22.15 8.11 -20.30
C CYS A 392 -21.23 6.91 -20.06
N LEU A 393 -21.59 5.73 -20.58
CA LEU A 393 -20.75 4.53 -20.52
C LEU A 393 -19.50 4.67 -21.39
N VAL A 394 -19.61 5.29 -22.57
CA VAL A 394 -18.46 5.61 -23.43
C VAL A 394 -17.48 6.51 -22.69
N ASP A 395 -17.95 7.57 -22.05
CA ASP A 395 -17.11 8.48 -21.27
C ASP A 395 -16.45 7.79 -20.06
N LEU A 396 -17.20 6.89 -19.39
CA LEU A 396 -16.66 6.09 -18.29
C LEU A 396 -15.54 5.16 -18.77
N LEU A 397 -15.76 4.41 -19.85
CA LEU A 397 -14.75 3.51 -20.44
C LEU A 397 -13.52 4.29 -20.92
N LYS A 398 -13.73 5.45 -21.53
CA LYS A 398 -12.66 6.36 -21.95
C LYS A 398 -11.82 6.83 -20.77
N SER A 399 -12.43 7.10 -19.61
CA SER A 399 -11.71 7.47 -18.38
C SER A 399 -10.79 6.37 -17.86
N TRP A 400 -11.06 5.10 -18.21
CA TRP A 400 -10.22 3.95 -17.91
C TRP A 400 -9.19 3.65 -19.01
N GLY A 401 -9.12 4.49 -20.05
CA GLY A 401 -8.23 4.30 -21.20
C GLY A 401 -8.74 3.28 -22.22
N ILE A 402 -10.00 2.86 -22.15
CA ILE A 402 -10.61 1.93 -23.11
C ILE A 402 -11.29 2.73 -24.21
N GLN A 403 -10.85 2.52 -25.45
CA GLN A 403 -11.40 3.18 -26.63
C GLN A 403 -11.67 2.16 -27.74
N PRO A 404 -12.76 2.31 -28.50
CA PRO A 404 -13.05 1.42 -29.61
C PRO A 404 -12.14 1.71 -30.81
N THR A 405 -11.70 0.66 -31.48
CA THR A 405 -11.10 0.71 -32.83
C THR A 405 -12.15 0.70 -33.93
N ALA A 406 -13.37 0.25 -33.61
CA ALA A 406 -14.53 0.26 -34.49
C ALA A 406 -15.81 0.34 -33.64
N VAL A 407 -16.87 0.90 -34.23
CA VAL A 407 -18.20 0.94 -33.62
C VAL A 407 -19.20 0.31 -34.58
N THR A 408 -20.23 -0.33 -34.03
CA THR A 408 -21.40 -0.80 -34.78
C THR A 408 -22.62 -0.71 -33.87
N SER A 409 -23.80 -0.83 -34.44
CA SER A 409 -25.02 -0.49 -33.72
C SER A 409 -26.27 -1.08 -34.36
N HIS A 410 -27.36 -1.05 -33.60
CA HIS A 410 -28.69 -1.37 -34.09
C HIS A 410 -29.62 -0.15 -34.00
N SER A 411 -30.16 0.32 -35.14
CA SER A 411 -31.16 1.39 -35.22
C SER A 411 -30.79 2.65 -34.40
N SER A 412 -31.52 2.99 -33.33
CA SER A 412 -31.22 4.17 -32.50
C SER A 412 -29.87 4.14 -31.79
N GLY A 413 -29.24 2.96 -31.66
CA GLY A 413 -27.87 2.85 -31.19
C GLY A 413 -26.85 3.55 -32.09
N GLU A 414 -27.16 3.81 -33.36
CA GLU A 414 -26.26 4.54 -34.28
C GLU A 414 -25.92 5.94 -33.77
N ILE A 415 -26.81 6.56 -33.00
CA ILE A 415 -26.60 7.90 -32.44
C ILE A 415 -25.45 7.86 -31.41
N ALA A 416 -25.48 6.89 -30.50
CA ALA A 416 -24.41 6.69 -29.52
C ALA A 416 -23.12 6.17 -30.16
N ALA A 417 -23.22 5.34 -31.21
CA ALA A 417 -22.07 4.91 -32.00
C ALA A 417 -21.38 6.09 -32.72
N ALA A 418 -22.16 7.00 -33.30
CA ALA A 418 -21.64 8.21 -33.94
C ALA A 418 -20.95 9.13 -32.93
N TYR A 419 -21.47 9.26 -31.71
CA TYR A 419 -20.78 9.94 -30.60
C TYR A 419 -19.43 9.25 -30.28
N ALA A 420 -19.44 7.93 -30.11
CA ALA A 420 -18.23 7.17 -29.79
C ALA A 420 -17.16 7.21 -30.89
N ALA A 421 -17.59 7.36 -32.15
CA ALA A 421 -16.72 7.57 -33.30
C ALA A 421 -16.24 9.04 -33.45
N GLY A 422 -16.77 9.98 -32.66
CA GLY A 422 -16.47 11.41 -32.75
C GLY A 422 -17.17 12.13 -33.90
N ALA A 423 -18.17 11.52 -34.54
CA ALA A 423 -18.95 12.12 -35.62
C ALA A 423 -20.05 13.05 -35.12
N LEU A 424 -20.53 12.86 -33.88
CA LEU A 424 -21.45 13.76 -33.20
C LEU A 424 -20.84 14.24 -31.88
N THR A 425 -21.08 15.50 -31.54
CA THR A 425 -20.84 16.02 -30.19
C THR A 425 -21.85 15.42 -29.20
N PHE A 426 -21.57 15.60 -27.91
CA PHE A 426 -22.44 15.15 -26.83
C PHE A 426 -23.85 15.77 -26.96
N GLU A 427 -23.90 17.08 -27.21
CA GLU A 427 -25.14 17.84 -27.40
C GLU A 427 -25.91 17.42 -28.66
N GLU A 428 -25.23 17.21 -29.78
CA GLU A 428 -25.87 16.78 -31.03
C GLU A 428 -26.46 15.37 -30.90
N ALA A 429 -25.73 14.43 -30.29
CA ALA A 429 -26.22 13.07 -30.09
C ALA A 429 -27.50 13.05 -29.24
N LEU A 430 -27.53 13.82 -28.14
CA LEU A 430 -28.72 13.94 -27.31
C LEU A 430 -29.88 14.64 -28.03
N GLY A 431 -29.60 15.68 -28.80
CA GLY A 431 -30.61 16.38 -29.60
C GLY A 431 -31.27 15.47 -30.65
N VAL A 432 -30.45 14.71 -31.40
CA VAL A 432 -30.96 13.72 -32.37
C VAL A 432 -31.81 12.67 -31.68
N ALA A 433 -31.38 12.14 -30.54
CA ALA A 433 -32.13 11.13 -29.80
C ALA A 433 -33.46 11.67 -29.25
N TYR A 434 -33.46 12.89 -28.71
CA TYR A 434 -34.65 13.56 -28.20
C TYR A 434 -35.69 13.81 -29.30
N PHE A 435 -35.32 14.51 -30.37
CA PHE A 435 -36.27 14.84 -31.44
C PHE A 435 -36.77 13.58 -32.16
N ARG A 436 -35.93 12.55 -32.33
CA ARG A 436 -36.36 11.27 -32.89
C ARG A 436 -37.39 10.58 -31.98
N GLY A 437 -37.20 10.60 -30.66
CA GLY A 437 -38.17 10.09 -29.69
C GLY A 437 -39.52 10.81 -29.79
N VAL A 438 -39.51 12.15 -29.74
CA VAL A 438 -40.71 13.00 -29.86
C VAL A 438 -41.47 12.75 -31.17
N LEU A 439 -40.75 12.67 -32.29
CA LEU A 439 -41.37 12.39 -33.59
C LEU A 439 -41.97 10.98 -33.62
N THR A 440 -41.27 9.97 -33.07
CA THR A 440 -41.75 8.59 -33.03
C THR A 440 -43.08 8.49 -32.29
N GLU A 441 -43.18 9.12 -31.11
CA GLU A 441 -44.43 9.17 -30.35
C GLU A 441 -45.53 9.92 -31.10
N LYS A 442 -45.21 11.10 -31.65
CA LYS A 442 -46.18 11.90 -32.42
C LYS A 442 -46.75 11.11 -33.59
N TYR A 443 -45.91 10.40 -34.34
CA TYR A 443 -46.37 9.57 -35.45
C TYR A 443 -47.13 8.34 -34.99
N HIS A 444 -46.69 7.67 -33.92
CA HIS A 444 -47.43 6.55 -33.32
C HIS A 444 -48.88 6.95 -32.99
N ASN A 445 -49.06 8.13 -32.39
CA ASN A 445 -50.36 8.68 -32.03
C ASN A 445 -51.18 9.21 -33.22
N ALA A 446 -50.52 9.58 -34.33
CA ALA A 446 -51.15 10.18 -35.52
C ALA A 446 -51.41 9.19 -36.68
N SER A 447 -50.77 8.03 -36.69
CA SER A 447 -50.91 7.04 -37.78
C SER A 447 -52.31 6.40 -37.82
N ARG A 448 -52.87 6.26 -39.04
CA ARG A 448 -54.21 5.72 -39.32
C ARG A 448 -54.30 4.18 -39.24
N GLY A 449 -53.51 3.54 -38.37
CA GLY A 449 -53.51 2.09 -38.14
C GLY A 449 -52.29 1.61 -37.35
N PRO A 450 -52.36 0.46 -36.65
CA PRO A 450 -51.25 -0.05 -35.84
C PRO A 450 -50.10 -0.53 -36.74
N GLY A 451 -48.93 0.11 -36.62
CA GLY A 451 -47.67 -0.47 -37.07
C GLY A 451 -47.20 -1.53 -36.08
N GLY A 452 -46.55 -2.59 -36.57
CA GLY A 452 -46.03 -3.67 -35.73
C GLY A 452 -44.66 -4.15 -36.22
N MET A 453 -43.89 -4.73 -35.30
CA MET A 453 -42.63 -5.40 -35.59
C MET A 453 -42.68 -6.81 -35.00
N ILE A 454 -42.16 -7.80 -35.74
CA ILE A 454 -42.04 -9.18 -35.27
C ILE A 454 -40.62 -9.68 -35.53
N ALA A 455 -40.04 -10.37 -34.56
CA ALA A 455 -38.79 -11.09 -34.75
C ALA A 455 -39.09 -12.45 -35.40
N VAL A 456 -38.46 -12.74 -36.53
CA VAL A 456 -38.63 -13.99 -37.27
C VAL A 456 -37.34 -14.80 -37.18
N GLY A 457 -37.43 -16.07 -36.79
CA GLY A 457 -36.29 -16.98 -36.70
C GLY A 457 -35.85 -17.56 -38.04
N LEU A 458 -35.95 -16.77 -39.12
CA LEU A 458 -35.66 -17.16 -40.49
C LEU A 458 -34.60 -16.22 -41.09
N GLY A 459 -33.84 -16.69 -42.08
CA GLY A 459 -32.93 -15.84 -42.84
C GLY A 459 -33.70 -14.84 -43.70
N ALA A 460 -33.03 -13.78 -44.18
CA ALA A 460 -33.66 -12.77 -45.03
C ALA A 460 -34.19 -13.33 -46.37
N GLU A 461 -33.66 -14.46 -46.83
CA GLU A 461 -34.14 -15.17 -48.03
C GLU A 461 -35.39 -16.02 -47.75
N ASP A 462 -35.65 -16.34 -46.48
CA ASP A 462 -36.72 -17.24 -46.04
C ASP A 462 -37.92 -16.50 -45.39
N ALA A 463 -37.74 -15.22 -45.02
CA ALA A 463 -38.73 -14.36 -44.36
C ALA A 463 -39.56 -13.56 -45.39
#